data_AF-A0A8T5HQI9-F1
#
_entry.id   AF-A0A8T5HQI9-F1
#
_cell.length_a   1.000
_cell.length_b   1.000
_cell.length_c   1.000
_cell.angle_alpha   90.00
_cell.angle_beta   90.00
_cell.angle_gamma   90.00
#
_symmetry.space_group_name_H-M   'P 1'
#
loop_
_entity.id
_entity.type
_entity.pdbx_description
1 polymer ?
#
loop_
_entity_poly.entity_id
_entity_poly.type
_entity_poly.pdbx_seq_one_letter_code
_entity_poly.pdbx_strand_id
1 'polypeptide(L)'
;MVKKDLDLIAGEAKVGRKAGNEVLDYNYEIFRLAKAAKEQGKLIAKLSSVDVDNIIRGCSGDCSYIENTLDSLLETMMFGEGEGDFFRLLDYYKGISEDGYLFYYDAGMKVVGDD
;
A
#
# COMPACT_ATOMS: atom_id res chain seq x y z
N MET A 1 36.45 -35.48 -23.28
CA MET A 1 35.89 -34.13 -23.55
C MET A 1 36.94 -33.34 -24.33
N VAL A 2 36.56 -32.77 -25.47
CA VAL A 2 37.50 -32.05 -26.35
C VAL A 2 37.50 -30.56 -25.94
N LYS A 3 38.59 -29.82 -26.15
CA LYS A 3 38.73 -28.39 -25.77
C LYS A 3 37.53 -27.53 -26.20
N LYS A 4 36.96 -27.80 -27.38
CA LYS A 4 35.77 -27.14 -27.91
C LYS A 4 34.53 -27.32 -27.01
N ASP A 5 34.35 -28.49 -26.41
CA ASP A 5 33.22 -28.78 -25.52
C ASP A 5 33.36 -28.03 -24.19
N LEU A 6 34.59 -27.94 -23.66
CA LEU A 6 34.90 -27.16 -22.46
C LEU A 6 34.66 -25.66 -22.67
N ASP A 7 35.06 -25.13 -23.83
CA ASP A 7 34.86 -23.72 -24.17
C ASP A 7 33.37 -23.39 -24.33
N LEU A 8 32.57 -24.31 -24.87
CA LEU A 8 31.11 -24.17 -24.99
C LEU A 8 30.44 -24.11 -23.60
N ILE A 9 30.75 -25.08 -22.73
CA ILE A 9 30.23 -25.14 -21.35
C ILE A 9 30.61 -23.87 -20.57
N ALA A 10 31.85 -23.39 -20.72
CA ALA A 10 32.30 -22.17 -20.06
C ALA A 10 31.57 -20.92 -20.59
N GLY A 11 31.23 -20.89 -21.89
CA GLY A 11 30.44 -19.83 -22.50
C GLY A 11 29.01 -19.79 -21.95
N GLU A 12 28.33 -20.93 -21.93
CA GLU A 12 26.98 -21.07 -21.38
C GLU A 12 26.93 -20.73 -19.88
N ALA A 13 27.91 -21.19 -19.10
CA ALA A 13 28.02 -20.86 -17.68
C ALA A 13 28.17 -19.35 -17.42
N LYS A 14 28.89 -18.61 -18.28
CA LYS A 14 29.01 -17.15 -18.18
C LYS A 14 27.69 -16.44 -18.49
N VAL A 15 26.95 -16.92 -19.50
CA VAL A 15 25.63 -16.39 -19.85
C VAL A 15 24.64 -16.63 -18.71
N GLY A 16 24.60 -17.85 -18.16
CA GLY A 16 23.77 -18.19 -17.01
C GLY A 16 24.10 -17.36 -15.77
N ARG A 17 25.39 -17.13 -15.49
CA ARG A 17 25.83 -16.24 -14.39
C ARG A 17 25.38 -14.80 -14.60
N LYS A 18 25.49 -14.27 -15.83
CA LYS A 18 25.06 -12.91 -16.14
C LYS A 18 23.55 -12.74 -15.96
N ALA A 19 22.76 -13.65 -16.51
CA ALA A 19 21.30 -13.64 -16.36
C ALA A 19 20.89 -13.76 -14.87
N GLY A 20 21.56 -14.63 -14.10
CA GLY A 20 21.31 -14.75 -12.66
C GLY A 20 21.59 -13.46 -11.87
N ASN A 21 22.67 -12.76 -12.20
CA ASN A 21 22.98 -11.46 -11.59
C ASN A 21 21.93 -10.39 -11.96
N GLU A 22 21.49 -10.33 -13.22
CA GLU A 22 20.45 -9.37 -13.66
C GLU A 22 19.13 -9.60 -12.93
N VAL A 23 18.73 -10.86 -12.70
CA VAL A 23 17.54 -11.20 -11.90
C VAL A 23 17.69 -10.75 -10.44
N LEU A 24 18.89 -10.93 -9.85
CA LEU A 24 19.16 -10.47 -8.49
C LEU A 24 19.03 -8.95 -8.38
N ASP A 25 19.64 -8.21 -9.32
CA ASP A 25 19.59 -6.74 -9.35
C ASP A 25 18.14 -6.23 -9.47
N TYR A 26 17.34 -6.86 -10.34
CA TYR A 26 15.92 -6.54 -10.49
C TYR A 26 15.13 -6.77 -9.19
N ASN A 27 15.36 -7.90 -8.52
CA ASN A 27 14.71 -8.21 -7.25
C ASN A 27 15.07 -7.20 -6.16
N TYR A 28 16.35 -6.81 -6.05
CA TYR A 28 16.77 -5.78 -5.09
C TYR A 28 16.07 -4.45 -5.34
N GLU A 29 15.91 -4.06 -6.60
CA GLU A 29 15.22 -2.82 -6.96
C GLU A 29 13.73 -2.87 -6.61
N ILE A 30 13.04 -3.99 -6.86
CA ILE A 30 11.65 -4.20 -6.42
C ILE A 30 11.55 -4.04 -4.90
N PHE A 31 12.42 -4.72 -4.13
CA PHE A 31 12.39 -4.62 -2.67
C PHE A 31 12.63 -3.20 -2.19
N ARG A 32 13.53 -2.46 -2.83
CA ARG A 32 13.81 -1.04 -2.51
C ARG A 32 12.59 -0.17 -2.76
N LEU A 33 11.92 -0.33 -3.90
CA LEU A 33 10.71 0.41 -4.25
C LEU A 33 9.54 0.07 -3.33
N ALA A 34 9.33 -1.22 -3.01
CA ALA A 34 8.30 -1.65 -2.08
C ALA A 34 8.52 -1.06 -0.67
N LYS A 35 9.77 -1.02 -0.20
CA LYS A 35 10.12 -0.37 1.07
C LYS A 35 9.82 1.13 1.03
N ALA A 36 10.18 1.82 -0.06
CA ALA A 36 9.90 3.24 -0.21
C ALA A 36 8.39 3.54 -0.22
N ALA A 37 7.60 2.74 -0.95
CA ALA A 37 6.13 2.85 -0.97
C ALA A 37 5.52 2.65 0.43
N LYS A 38 6.00 1.66 1.19
CA LYS A 38 5.56 1.46 2.58
C LYS A 38 5.84 2.68 3.48
N GLU A 39 7.02 3.28 3.37
CA GLU A 39 7.35 4.49 4.14
C GLU A 39 6.52 5.71 3.71
N GLN A 40 6.14 5.81 2.43
CA GLN A 40 5.18 6.82 1.97
C GLN A 40 3.78 6.57 2.56
N GLY A 41 3.30 5.32 2.57
CA GLY A 41 2.03 4.95 3.19
C GLY A 41 1.95 5.35 4.66
N LYS A 42 3.02 5.14 5.43
CA LYS A 42 3.13 5.61 6.83
C LYS A 42 2.99 7.12 6.96
N LEU A 43 3.63 7.88 6.07
CA LEU A 43 3.58 9.34 6.12
C LEU A 43 2.17 9.84 5.82
N ILE A 44 1.51 9.26 4.80
CA ILE A 44 0.13 9.59 4.45
C ILE A 44 -0.79 9.27 5.63
N ALA A 45 -0.70 8.07 6.20
CA ALA A 45 -1.53 7.67 7.35
C ALA A 45 -1.38 8.64 8.53
N LYS A 46 -0.16 9.12 8.80
CA LYS A 46 0.10 10.10 9.85
C LYS A 46 -0.54 11.46 9.55
N LEU A 47 -0.50 11.93 8.30
CA LEU A 47 -1.15 13.17 7.90
C LEU A 47 -2.67 13.03 7.99
N SER A 48 -3.23 11.94 7.46
CA SER A 48 -4.66 11.63 7.55
C SER A 48 -5.13 11.50 9.00
N SER A 49 -4.32 10.98 9.92
CA SER A 49 -4.64 10.94 11.35
C SER A 49 -4.86 12.33 11.95
N VAL A 50 -4.07 13.32 11.51
CA VAL A 50 -4.27 14.74 11.90
C VAL A 50 -5.56 15.28 11.31
N ASP A 51 -5.87 14.96 10.05
CA ASP A 51 -7.12 15.36 9.41
C ASP A 51 -8.34 14.75 10.12
N VAL A 52 -8.29 13.46 10.46
CA VAL A 52 -9.34 12.76 11.24
C VAL A 52 -9.60 13.48 12.56
N ASP A 53 -8.55 13.81 13.31
CA ASP A 53 -8.67 14.54 14.57
C ASP A 53 -9.28 15.94 14.35
N ASN A 54 -8.92 16.63 13.27
CA ASN A 54 -9.47 17.94 12.94
C ASN A 54 -10.95 17.87 12.54
N ILE A 55 -11.33 16.88 11.73
CA ILE A 55 -12.72 16.65 11.31
C ILE A 55 -13.58 16.34 12.53
N ILE A 56 -13.19 15.36 13.35
CA ILE A 56 -13.99 14.88 14.47
C ILE A 56 -14.08 15.96 15.57
N ARG A 57 -12.96 16.58 15.97
CA ARG A 57 -12.98 17.61 17.02
C ARG A 57 -13.63 18.90 16.54
N GLY A 58 -13.49 19.22 15.26
CA GLY A 58 -14.13 20.37 14.63
C GLY A 58 -15.60 20.16 14.29
N CYS A 59 -16.12 18.94 14.48
CA CYS A 59 -17.44 18.53 14.02
C CYS A 59 -17.70 18.93 12.55
N SER A 60 -16.72 18.71 11.66
CA SER A 60 -16.85 19.05 10.25
C SER A 60 -17.99 18.27 9.60
N GLY A 61 -18.89 18.97 8.90
CA GLY A 61 -19.95 18.38 8.08
C GLY A 61 -19.62 18.34 6.59
N ASP A 62 -18.37 18.64 6.21
CA ASP A 62 -17.92 18.60 4.83
C ASP A 62 -17.68 17.14 4.41
N CYS A 63 -18.70 16.54 3.77
CA CYS A 63 -18.64 15.16 3.30
C CYS A 63 -17.47 14.93 2.34
N SER A 64 -17.17 15.88 1.44
CA SER A 64 -16.07 15.71 0.48
C SER A 64 -14.71 15.66 1.16
N TYR A 65 -14.49 16.45 2.22
CA TYR A 65 -13.26 16.36 3.00
C TYR A 65 -13.15 15.03 3.76
N ILE A 66 -14.27 14.55 4.32
CA ILE A 66 -14.33 13.26 5.02
C ILE A 66 -14.02 12.11 4.05
N GLU A 67 -14.67 12.09 2.89
CA GLU A 67 -14.50 11.05 1.86
C GLU A 67 -13.07 11.01 1.33
N ASN A 68 -12.47 12.17 1.02
CA ASN A 68 -11.06 12.23 0.61
C ASN A 68 -10.10 11.69 1.68
N THR A 69 -10.43 11.93 2.96
CA THR A 69 -9.63 11.42 4.08
C THR A 69 -9.81 9.91 4.24
N LEU A 70 -11.03 9.39 4.07
CA LEU A 70 -11.32 7.95 4.07
C LEU A 70 -10.64 7.23 2.90
N ASP A 71 -10.64 7.80 1.70
CA ASP A 71 -9.93 7.26 0.53
C ASP A 71 -8.42 7.16 0.80
N SER A 72 -7.83 8.22 1.32
CA SER A 72 -6.40 8.24 1.69
C SER A 72 -6.08 7.16 2.72
N LEU A 73 -6.94 6.98 3.72
CA LEU A 73 -6.76 5.95 4.74
C LEU A 73 -6.88 4.53 4.17
N LEU A 74 -7.85 4.27 3.27
CA LEU A 74 -7.99 3.00 2.56
C LEU A 74 -6.72 2.64 1.77
N GLU A 75 -6.14 3.60 1.05
CA GLU A 75 -4.87 3.38 0.35
C GLU A 75 -3.73 3.00 1.32
N THR A 76 -3.69 3.63 2.50
CA THR A 76 -2.65 3.33 3.49
C THR A 76 -2.84 2.00 4.20
N MET A 77 -4.07 1.49 4.28
CA MET A 77 -4.37 0.17 4.84
C MET A 77 -3.73 -0.96 4.03
N MET A 78 -3.55 -0.78 2.70
CA MET A 78 -2.78 -1.73 1.87
C MET A 78 -1.32 -1.88 2.34
N PHE A 79 -0.79 -0.91 3.08
CA PHE A 79 0.55 -0.95 3.68
C PHE A 79 0.55 -1.33 5.16
N GLY A 80 -0.63 -1.65 5.71
CA GLY A 80 -0.84 -2.00 7.12
C GLY A 80 -0.90 -0.81 8.07
N GLU A 81 -1.30 0.37 7.57
CA GLU A 81 -1.35 1.63 8.34
C GLU A 81 -2.77 2.23 8.29
N GLY A 82 -3.14 3.06 9.28
CA GLY A 82 -4.34 3.90 9.20
C GLY A 82 -5.70 3.23 9.51
N GLU A 83 -5.76 1.91 9.69
CA GLU A 83 -7.02 1.16 9.93
C GLU A 83 -7.85 1.72 11.10
N GLY A 84 -7.21 1.97 12.25
CA GLY A 84 -7.91 2.48 13.42
C GLY A 84 -8.54 3.86 13.19
N ASP A 85 -7.84 4.73 12.48
CA ASP A 85 -8.34 6.07 12.15
C ASP A 85 -9.40 6.04 11.04
N PHE A 86 -9.31 5.08 10.10
CA PHE A 86 -10.35 4.82 9.11
C PHE A 86 -11.68 4.50 9.80
N PHE A 87 -11.69 3.52 10.71
CA PHE A 87 -12.93 3.15 11.41
C PHE A 87 -13.45 4.27 12.33
N ARG A 88 -12.56 5.02 12.99
CA ARG A 88 -12.97 6.21 13.78
C ARG A 88 -13.67 7.25 12.90
N LEU A 89 -13.12 7.55 11.74
CA LEU A 89 -13.71 8.53 10.83
C LEU A 89 -14.98 8.00 10.18
N LEU A 90 -15.04 6.72 9.83
CA LEU A 90 -16.21 6.08 9.26
C LEU A 90 -17.40 6.08 10.23
N ASP A 91 -17.16 5.77 11.51
CA ASP A 91 -18.20 5.83 12.54
C ASP A 91 -18.72 7.25 12.75
N TYR A 92 -17.84 8.25 12.70
CA TYR A 92 -18.25 9.66 12.67
C TYR A 92 -19.09 9.98 11.42
N TYR A 93 -18.66 9.53 10.24
CA TYR A 93 -19.32 9.82 8.97
C TYR A 93 -20.73 9.23 8.90
N LYS A 94 -20.96 8.08 9.56
CA LYS A 94 -22.30 7.47 9.72
C LYS A 94 -23.32 8.42 10.32
N GLY A 95 -22.90 9.29 11.24
CA GLY A 95 -23.78 10.29 11.85
C GLY A 95 -24.18 11.42 10.90
N ILE A 96 -23.52 11.55 9.76
CA ILE A 96 -23.66 12.65 8.80
C ILE A 96 -24.30 12.17 7.49
N SER A 97 -23.86 11.01 6.98
CA SER A 97 -24.27 10.47 5.69
C SER A 97 -24.38 8.94 5.77
N GLU A 98 -25.61 8.43 5.77
CA GLU A 98 -25.87 6.98 5.80
C GLU A 98 -25.42 6.30 4.50
N ASP A 99 -25.74 6.90 3.34
CA ASP A 99 -25.34 6.38 2.03
C ASP A 99 -23.81 6.35 1.88
N GLY A 100 -23.13 7.43 2.30
CA GLY A 100 -21.68 7.51 2.28
C GLY A 100 -21.05 6.46 3.20
N TYR A 101 -21.57 6.33 4.43
CA TYR A 101 -21.13 5.28 5.35
C TYR A 101 -21.26 3.88 4.75
N LEU A 102 -22.39 3.55 4.11
CA LEU A 102 -22.60 2.22 3.54
C LEU A 102 -21.59 1.89 2.43
N PHE A 103 -21.25 2.86 1.58
CA PHE A 103 -20.21 2.69 0.57
C PHE A 103 -18.87 2.29 1.19
N TYR A 104 -18.41 3.03 2.20
CA TYR A 104 -17.12 2.79 2.84
C TYR A 104 -17.13 1.59 3.79
N TYR A 105 -18.26 1.29 4.42
CA TYR A 105 -18.41 0.11 5.28
C TYR A 105 -18.24 -1.18 4.47
N ASP A 106 -18.90 -1.27 3.31
CA ASP A 106 -18.77 -2.42 2.41
C ASP A 106 -17.35 -2.52 1.83
N ALA A 107 -16.72 -1.39 1.52
CA ALA A 107 -15.34 -1.36 1.04
C ALA A 107 -14.34 -1.80 2.13
N GLY A 108 -14.46 -1.26 3.35
CA GLY A 108 -13.59 -1.58 4.47
C GLY A 108 -13.68 -3.05 4.89
N MET A 109 -14.88 -3.64 4.86
CA MET A 109 -15.07 -5.07 5.15
C MET A 109 -14.49 -5.99 4.07
N LYS A 110 -14.43 -5.54 2.80
CA LYS A 110 -13.80 -6.31 1.71
C LYS A 110 -12.27 -6.27 1.75
N VAL A 111 -11.67 -5.27 2.38
CA VAL A 111 -10.20 -5.19 2.52
C VAL A 111 -9.69 -6.09 3.65
N VAL A 112 -10.53 -6.36 4.67
CA VAL A 112 -10.17 -7.20 5.84
C VAL A 112 -10.57 -8.67 5.65
N GLY A 113 -11.31 -9.00 4.58
CA GLY A 113 -11.73 -10.36 4.27
C GLY A 113 -11.07 -10.90 3.00
N ASP A 114 -9.95 -11.61 3.18
CA ASP A 114 -9.66 -12.92 2.57
C ASP A 114 -8.24 -13.34 3.00
N ASP A 115 -8.19 -14.14 4.07
CA ASP A 115 -7.02 -14.91 4.53
C ASP A 115 -6.63 -16.02 3.52
#